data_AF-A0A448Q848-F1
#
_entry.id   AF-A0A448Q848-F1
#
_cell.length_a   1.000
_cell.length_b   1.000
_cell.length_c   1.000
_cell.angle_alpha   90.00
_cell.angle_beta   90.00
_cell.angle_gamma   90.00
#
_symmetry.space_group_name_H-M   'P 1'
#
loop_
_entity.id
_entity.type
_entity.pdbx_description
1 polymer ?
#
loop_
_entity_poly.entity_id
_entity_poly.type
_entity_poly.pdbx_seq_one_letter_code
_entity_poly.pdbx_strand_id
1 'polypeptide(L)'
;MQNKIVKIGNIDVANDKPFVLFGGMNVLESRDMAMQVCEAYVKVTEKLGVPYIFKASFDKANRSSIHSYRGPGMEEGLKIFQEIKETFGVKVITDVHEIYQCQPVADVVDVIQLPAFLARQTDLVEAMAKTGAVINVKKPQFLSPGQMGNIVDKFEECGNDKIILCDRGSNFGYDNLVVDMLGFGVMKKASKGSPVIFDVTHSLQCRDPFGAASGGRREQVTELARSGLAIGIAGLFLEAHPNPNQAKCDGPSALPLSALEGFVSQMKAIDDLVKSFPELDTSI
;
A
#
# COMPACT_ATOMS: atom_id res chain seq x y z
N MET A 1 -2.41 -10.71 -21.62
CA MET A 1 -3.77 -10.34 -21.09
C MET A 1 -3.87 -8.82 -21.03
N GLN A 2 -5.00 -8.20 -21.37
CA GLN A 2 -5.11 -6.73 -21.28
C GLN A 2 -5.16 -6.27 -19.81
N ASN A 3 -4.29 -5.33 -19.43
CA ASN A 3 -4.29 -4.75 -18.10
C ASN A 3 -5.38 -3.68 -17.96
N LYS A 4 -6.10 -3.70 -16.84
CA LYS A 4 -7.01 -2.62 -16.45
C LYS A 4 -6.18 -1.42 -15.96
N ILE A 5 -6.68 -0.22 -16.23
CA ILE A 5 -6.10 1.03 -15.74
C ILE A 5 -7.02 1.63 -14.69
N VAL A 6 -6.51 1.85 -13.49
CA VAL A 6 -7.21 2.60 -12.44
C VAL A 6 -6.64 4.01 -12.40
N LYS A 7 -7.50 5.02 -12.54
CA LYS A 7 -7.10 6.44 -12.53
C LYS A 7 -7.25 7.03 -11.15
N ILE A 8 -6.19 7.71 -10.68
CA ILE A 8 -6.17 8.47 -9.42
C ILE A 8 -5.80 9.90 -9.77
N GLY A 9 -6.80 10.71 -10.12
CA GLY A 9 -6.58 12.01 -10.76
C GLY A 9 -5.89 11.87 -12.11
N ASN A 10 -4.70 12.46 -12.25
CA ASN A 10 -3.85 12.36 -13.45
C ASN A 10 -2.87 11.18 -13.43
N ILE A 11 -2.88 10.35 -12.37
CA ILE A 11 -2.01 9.18 -12.25
C ILE A 11 -2.76 7.94 -12.75
N ASP A 12 -2.21 7.28 -13.77
CA ASP A 12 -2.69 5.99 -14.25
C ASP A 12 -1.93 4.85 -13.55
N VAL A 13 -2.65 3.97 -12.84
CA VAL A 13 -2.08 2.77 -12.22
C VAL A 13 -2.43 1.55 -13.08
N ALA A 14 -1.42 0.88 -13.65
CA ALA A 14 -1.59 -0.33 -14.46
C ALA A 14 -0.33 -1.18 -14.44
N ASN A 15 -0.46 -2.50 -14.63
CA ASN A 15 0.67 -3.43 -14.52
C ASN A 15 1.75 -3.25 -15.60
N ASP A 16 1.43 -2.59 -16.70
CA ASP A 16 2.28 -2.32 -17.86
C ASP A 16 2.69 -0.83 -17.99
N LYS A 17 2.31 0.01 -17.03
CA LYS A 17 2.76 1.40 -16.91
C LYS A 17 3.95 1.51 -15.95
N PRO A 18 4.70 2.63 -15.95
CA PRO A 18 5.69 2.90 -14.92
C PRO A 18 5.08 2.74 -13.53
N PHE A 19 5.83 2.15 -12.59
CA PHE A 19 5.31 1.87 -11.26
C PHE A 19 4.90 3.17 -10.55
N VAL A 20 3.79 3.11 -9.82
CA VAL A 20 3.35 4.21 -8.94
C VAL A 20 3.83 3.94 -7.51
N LEU A 21 4.41 4.95 -6.86
CA LEU A 21 4.83 4.88 -5.47
C LEU A 21 3.69 5.29 -4.53
N PHE A 22 3.17 4.32 -3.79
CA PHE A 22 2.27 4.52 -2.65
C PHE A 22 3.13 4.66 -1.39
N GLY A 23 3.71 5.84 -1.20
CA GLY A 23 4.76 6.08 -0.20
C GLY A 23 4.30 6.99 0.93
N GLY A 24 4.71 6.75 2.17
CA GLY A 24 4.46 7.69 3.25
C GLY A 24 4.88 7.15 4.61
N MET A 25 4.00 7.20 5.60
CA MET A 25 4.29 6.74 6.97
C MET A 25 3.21 5.79 7.51
N ASN A 26 3.52 5.05 8.57
CA ASN A 26 2.60 4.05 9.11
C ASN A 26 1.32 4.67 9.68
N VAL A 27 1.47 5.55 10.66
CA VAL A 27 0.39 6.23 11.37
C VAL A 27 0.70 7.71 11.41
N LEU A 28 -0.31 8.56 11.30
CA LEU A 28 -0.14 9.99 11.54
C LEU A 28 0.28 10.19 13.00
N GLU A 29 1.53 10.57 13.27
CA GLU A 29 1.99 10.76 14.64
C GLU A 29 1.81 12.20 15.14
N SER A 30 1.93 13.16 14.22
CA SER A 30 1.69 14.59 14.39
C SER A 30 1.55 15.24 13.02
N ARG A 31 0.94 16.43 12.96
CA ARG A 31 0.82 17.23 11.73
C ARG A 31 2.18 17.54 11.12
N ASP A 32 3.11 18.12 11.89
CA ASP A 32 4.42 18.55 11.39
C ASP A 32 5.26 17.37 10.86
N MET A 33 5.22 16.22 11.53
CA MET A 33 5.93 15.03 11.05
C MET A 33 5.34 14.52 9.74
N ALA A 34 4.01 14.53 9.59
CA ALA A 34 3.38 14.13 8.34
C ALA A 34 3.77 15.07 7.18
N MET A 35 3.85 16.37 7.45
CA MET A 35 4.34 17.37 6.48
C MET A 35 5.80 17.14 6.11
N GLN A 36 6.69 16.89 7.09
CA GLN A 36 8.11 16.61 6.85
C GLN A 36 8.29 15.35 5.99
N VAL A 37 7.55 14.28 6.29
CA VAL A 37 7.60 13.04 5.52
C VAL A 37 7.08 13.29 4.11
N CYS A 38 5.91 13.91 3.96
CA CYS A 38 5.33 14.20 2.65
C CYS A 38 6.27 15.03 1.78
N GLU A 39 6.85 16.12 2.33
CA GLU A 39 7.80 16.97 1.61
C GLU A 39 9.02 16.18 1.10
N ALA A 40 9.58 15.28 1.92
CA ALA A 40 10.71 14.44 1.52
C ALA A 40 10.34 13.50 0.37
N TYR A 41 9.16 12.88 0.42
CA TYR A 41 8.67 12.05 -0.68
C TYR A 41 8.45 12.86 -1.95
N VAL A 42 7.75 14.01 -1.87
CA VAL A 42 7.48 14.89 -3.02
C VAL A 42 8.77 15.32 -3.71
N LYS A 43 9.77 15.81 -2.94
CA LYS A 43 11.07 16.21 -3.49
C LYS A 43 11.75 15.08 -4.27
N VAL A 44 11.74 13.87 -3.72
CA VAL A 44 12.37 12.69 -4.36
C VAL A 44 11.60 12.26 -5.60
N THR A 45 10.27 12.19 -5.52
CA THR A 45 9.44 11.67 -6.61
C THR A 45 9.37 12.64 -7.79
N GLU A 46 9.32 13.95 -7.55
CA GLU A 46 9.43 14.98 -8.59
C GLU A 46 10.81 14.94 -9.27
N LYS A 47 11.89 14.89 -8.47
CA LYS A 47 13.26 14.80 -8.99
C LYS A 47 13.48 13.60 -9.89
N LEU A 48 12.91 12.45 -9.53
CA LEU A 48 13.08 11.19 -10.26
C LEU A 48 11.98 10.92 -11.28
N GLY A 49 10.93 11.75 -11.36
CA GLY A 49 9.80 11.56 -12.26
C GLY A 49 8.97 10.30 -11.95
N VAL A 50 8.80 9.96 -10.67
CA VAL A 50 8.01 8.81 -10.22
C VAL A 50 6.63 9.27 -9.76
N PRO A 51 5.51 8.72 -10.28
CA PRO A 51 4.17 9.07 -9.81
C PRO A 51 3.99 8.71 -8.33
N TYR A 52 3.34 9.59 -7.57
CA TYR A 52 3.33 9.51 -6.11
C TYR A 52 1.94 9.67 -5.48
N ILE A 53 1.67 8.84 -4.48
CA ILE A 53 0.48 8.89 -3.64
C ILE A 53 0.94 8.78 -2.18
N PHE A 54 0.63 9.79 -1.38
CA PHE A 54 1.00 9.85 0.04
C PHE A 54 0.14 8.89 0.87
N LYS A 55 0.79 7.99 1.61
CA LYS A 55 0.13 7.05 2.51
C LYS A 55 0.28 7.46 3.98
N ALA A 56 -0.82 7.44 4.72
CA ALA A 56 -0.79 7.35 6.19
C ALA A 56 -2.05 6.66 6.72
N SER A 57 -2.05 6.29 8.00
CA SER A 57 -3.24 5.79 8.70
C SER A 57 -3.63 6.77 9.80
N PHE A 58 -4.91 7.12 9.92
CA PHE A 58 -5.41 7.96 11.01
C PHE A 58 -5.68 7.15 12.30
N ASP A 59 -5.90 5.84 12.18
CA ASP A 59 -6.10 4.91 13.29
C ASP A 59 -5.40 3.56 13.02
N LYS A 60 -4.90 2.94 14.09
CA LYS A 60 -4.40 1.56 14.12
C LYS A 60 -5.36 0.69 14.92
N ALA A 61 -6.42 0.21 14.27
CA ALA A 61 -7.45 -0.61 14.91
C ALA A 61 -7.03 -2.05 15.26
N ASN A 62 -5.82 -2.46 14.89
CA ASN A 62 -5.34 -3.84 14.95
C ASN A 62 -4.04 -4.01 15.76
N ARG A 63 -3.75 -3.09 16.69
CA ARG A 63 -2.61 -3.25 17.61
C ARG A 63 -2.83 -4.49 18.50
N SER A 64 -1.77 -5.25 18.74
CA SER A 64 -1.82 -6.42 19.63
C SER A 64 -2.12 -6.07 21.09
N SER A 65 -1.79 -4.85 21.53
CA SER A 65 -2.03 -4.36 22.88
C SER A 65 -2.91 -3.11 22.87
N ILE A 66 -3.86 -3.04 23.79
CA ILE A 66 -4.77 -1.89 23.97
C ILE A 66 -4.04 -0.61 24.40
N HIS A 67 -2.85 -0.73 24.98
CA HIS A 67 -2.03 0.40 25.44
C HIS A 67 -1.12 0.97 24.35
N SER A 68 -1.10 0.35 23.18
CA SER A 68 -0.32 0.83 22.05
C SER A 68 -0.93 2.10 21.46
N TYR A 69 -0.07 3.03 21.01
CA TYR A 69 -0.52 4.23 20.31
C TYR A 69 -1.33 3.87 19.04
N ARG A 70 -2.43 4.60 18.83
CA ARG A 70 -3.36 4.32 17.73
C ARG A 70 -3.40 5.37 16.63
N GLY A 71 -2.88 6.57 16.86
CA GLY A 71 -3.03 7.68 15.92
C GLY A 71 -3.95 8.77 16.46
N PRO A 72 -4.21 9.83 15.65
CA PRO A 72 -5.02 10.98 16.04
C PRO A 72 -6.53 10.71 15.99
N GLY A 73 -6.95 9.60 15.39
CA GLY A 73 -8.36 9.33 15.11
C GLY A 73 -8.83 10.02 13.82
N MET A 74 -10.06 9.73 13.42
CA MET A 74 -10.58 10.10 12.09
C MET A 74 -10.69 11.62 11.91
N GLU A 75 -11.28 12.36 12.86
CA GLU A 75 -11.51 13.80 12.69
C GLU A 75 -10.22 14.58 12.48
N GLU A 76 -9.24 14.41 13.37
CA GLU A 76 -7.94 15.08 13.28
C GLU A 76 -7.09 14.54 12.13
N GLY A 77 -7.15 13.23 11.86
CA GLY A 77 -6.44 12.63 10.73
C GLY A 77 -6.90 13.19 9.38
N LEU A 78 -8.21 13.41 9.20
CA LEU A 78 -8.76 13.99 7.98
C LEU A 78 -8.37 15.46 7.81
N LYS A 79 -8.27 16.25 8.89
CA LYS A 79 -7.74 17.62 8.84
C LYS A 79 -6.29 17.64 8.33
N ILE A 80 -5.45 16.74 8.83
CA ILE A 80 -4.04 16.62 8.38
C ILE A 80 -3.96 16.22 6.90
N PHE A 81 -4.81 15.28 6.44
CA PHE A 81 -4.84 14.90 5.03
C PHE A 81 -5.23 16.06 4.11
N GLN A 82 -6.22 16.88 4.51
CA GLN A 82 -6.59 18.06 3.72
C GLN A 82 -5.43 19.04 3.59
N GLU A 83 -4.74 19.32 4.69
CA GLU A 83 -3.58 20.22 4.66
C GLU A 83 -2.43 19.70 3.78
N ILE A 84 -2.17 18.39 3.79
CA ILE A 84 -1.20 17.75 2.90
C ILE A 84 -1.59 17.96 1.42
N LYS A 85 -2.87 17.75 1.10
CA LYS A 85 -3.39 17.92 -0.27
C LYS A 85 -3.30 19.38 -0.72
N GLU A 86 -3.67 20.33 0.13
CA GLU A 86 -3.61 21.76 -0.17
C GLU A 86 -2.17 22.26 -0.34
N THR A 87 -1.25 21.78 0.50
CA THR A 87 0.14 22.25 0.51
C THR A 87 0.95 21.68 -0.65
N PHE A 88 0.80 20.38 -0.94
CA PHE A 88 1.67 19.68 -1.89
C PHE A 88 0.95 19.25 -3.18
N GLY A 89 -0.37 19.38 -3.27
CA GLY A 89 -1.15 18.94 -4.43
C GLY A 89 -1.12 17.43 -4.66
N VAL A 90 -0.67 16.64 -3.68
CA VAL A 90 -0.52 15.19 -3.81
C VAL A 90 -1.85 14.45 -3.66
N LYS A 91 -1.89 13.24 -4.19
CA LYS A 91 -2.94 12.26 -3.92
C LYS A 91 -2.67 11.54 -2.61
N VAL A 92 -3.71 11.18 -1.88
CA VAL A 92 -3.56 10.54 -0.55
C VAL A 92 -4.34 9.23 -0.46
N ILE A 93 -3.79 8.28 0.30
CA ILE A 93 -4.40 6.98 0.63
C ILE A 93 -4.42 6.76 2.14
N THR A 94 -5.56 6.30 2.66
CA THR A 94 -5.70 5.82 4.05
C THR A 94 -6.58 4.58 4.13
N ASP A 95 -6.43 3.81 5.19
CA ASP A 95 -7.30 2.67 5.52
C ASP A 95 -8.51 3.05 6.37
N VAL A 96 -9.60 2.29 6.20
CA VAL A 96 -10.84 2.37 6.99
C VAL A 96 -11.08 1.07 7.74
N HIS A 97 -11.63 1.17 8.94
CA HIS A 97 -11.79 0.02 9.85
C HIS A 97 -13.25 -0.32 10.13
N GLU A 98 -14.16 0.65 9.97
CA GLU A 98 -15.58 0.51 10.27
C GLU A 98 -16.46 1.17 9.20
N ILE A 99 -17.68 0.66 9.02
CA ILE A 99 -18.61 1.07 7.96
C ILE A 99 -18.88 2.59 7.95
N TYR A 100 -19.08 3.19 9.12
CA TYR A 100 -19.41 4.61 9.24
C TYR A 100 -18.26 5.55 8.81
N GLN A 101 -17.03 5.02 8.71
CA GLN A 101 -15.85 5.79 8.33
C GLN A 101 -15.72 5.94 6.82
N CYS A 102 -16.34 5.04 6.03
CA CYS A 102 -16.12 4.95 4.59
C CYS A 102 -16.41 6.27 3.87
N GLN A 103 -17.60 6.86 4.07
CA GLN A 103 -17.98 8.08 3.35
C GLN A 103 -17.18 9.31 3.80
N PRO A 104 -17.06 9.64 5.11
CA PRO A 104 -16.28 10.80 5.54
C PRO A 104 -14.80 10.74 5.08
N VAL A 105 -14.23 9.54 5.04
CA VAL A 105 -12.87 9.34 4.53
C VAL A 105 -12.81 9.56 3.02
N ALA A 106 -13.76 9.00 2.26
CA ALA A 106 -13.87 9.14 0.81
C ALA A 106 -13.96 10.61 0.35
N ASP A 107 -14.59 11.47 1.15
CA ASP A 107 -14.77 12.88 0.83
C ASP A 107 -13.44 13.67 0.85
N VAL A 108 -12.41 13.13 1.50
CA VAL A 108 -11.08 13.77 1.66
C VAL A 108 -10.00 13.06 0.87
N VAL A 109 -9.94 11.72 0.93
CA VAL A 109 -8.84 10.96 0.34
C VAL A 109 -9.12 10.52 -1.09
N ASP A 110 -8.07 10.23 -1.86
CA ASP A 110 -8.21 9.80 -3.26
C ASP A 110 -8.30 8.27 -3.40
N VAL A 111 -7.78 7.54 -2.40
CA VAL A 111 -7.82 6.07 -2.35
C VAL A 111 -8.16 5.61 -0.94
N ILE A 112 -9.12 4.69 -0.83
CA ILE A 112 -9.47 4.04 0.42
C ILE A 112 -8.88 2.64 0.44
N GLN A 113 -8.23 2.27 1.54
CA GLN A 113 -7.65 0.95 1.70
C GLN A 113 -8.52 0.06 2.59
N LEU A 114 -8.80 -1.15 2.10
CA LEU A 114 -9.45 -2.22 2.87
C LEU A 114 -8.36 -3.00 3.63
N PRO A 115 -8.34 -3.00 4.98
CA PRO A 115 -7.33 -3.70 5.76
C PRO A 115 -7.34 -5.22 5.55
N ALA A 116 -6.15 -5.83 5.66
CA ALA A 116 -5.97 -7.27 5.44
C ALA A 116 -6.88 -8.16 6.31
N PHE A 117 -7.09 -7.83 7.59
CA PHE A 117 -7.96 -8.63 8.46
C PHE A 117 -9.45 -8.48 8.13
N LEU A 118 -9.83 -7.42 7.41
CA LEU A 118 -11.22 -7.10 7.09
C LEU A 118 -11.59 -7.41 5.64
N ALA A 119 -10.65 -7.93 4.83
CA ALA A 119 -10.82 -8.06 3.39
C ALA A 119 -11.99 -8.97 2.93
N ARG A 120 -12.54 -9.79 3.84
CA ARG A 120 -13.72 -10.63 3.55
C ARG A 120 -15.04 -10.09 4.12
N GLN A 121 -15.03 -9.01 4.89
CA GLN A 121 -16.22 -8.45 5.53
C GLN A 121 -17.12 -7.78 4.49
N THR A 122 -18.23 -8.43 4.15
CA THR A 122 -19.11 -8.01 3.04
C THR A 122 -19.68 -6.62 3.25
N ASP A 123 -20.16 -6.29 4.44
CA ASP A 123 -20.81 -5.00 4.71
C ASP A 123 -19.82 -3.83 4.60
N LEU A 124 -18.56 -4.05 5.02
CA LEU A 124 -17.50 -3.05 4.82
C LEU A 124 -17.14 -2.89 3.34
N VAL A 125 -17.06 -4.00 2.59
CA VAL A 125 -16.84 -3.95 1.13
C VAL A 125 -17.96 -3.19 0.43
N GLU A 126 -19.23 -3.47 0.77
CA GLU A 126 -20.39 -2.77 0.21
C GLU A 126 -20.34 -1.28 0.55
N ALA A 127 -20.05 -0.93 1.81
CA ALA A 127 -19.94 0.46 2.24
C ALA A 127 -18.83 1.22 1.51
N MET A 128 -17.66 0.59 1.33
CA MET A 128 -16.55 1.16 0.56
C MET A 128 -16.89 1.28 -0.92
N ALA A 129 -17.55 0.28 -1.51
CA ALA A 129 -17.96 0.31 -2.91
C ALA A 129 -18.92 1.49 -3.20
N LYS A 130 -19.91 1.71 -2.33
CA LYS A 130 -20.89 2.80 -2.43
C LYS A 130 -20.28 4.20 -2.45
N THR A 131 -19.08 4.39 -1.90
CA THR A 131 -18.37 5.68 -1.96
C THR A 131 -17.95 6.07 -3.37
N GLY A 132 -17.82 5.09 -4.28
CA GLY A 132 -17.28 5.31 -5.61
C GLY A 132 -15.79 5.68 -5.64
N ALA A 133 -15.07 5.65 -4.50
CA ALA A 133 -13.63 5.94 -4.44
C ALA A 133 -12.79 4.83 -5.12
N VAL A 134 -11.50 5.12 -5.35
CA VAL A 134 -10.53 4.07 -5.71
C VAL A 134 -10.24 3.22 -4.47
N ILE A 135 -10.22 1.90 -4.64
CA ILE A 135 -10.04 0.96 -3.52
C ILE A 135 -8.71 0.23 -3.64
N ASN A 136 -7.90 0.28 -2.57
CA ASN A 136 -6.75 -0.59 -2.41
C ASN A 136 -7.08 -1.78 -1.49
N VAL A 137 -7.06 -3.01 -2.00
CA VAL A 137 -7.34 -4.21 -1.22
C VAL A 137 -6.02 -4.80 -0.72
N LYS A 138 -5.77 -4.76 0.60
CA LYS A 138 -4.65 -5.49 1.20
C LYS A 138 -4.96 -6.98 1.19
N LYS A 139 -4.18 -7.76 0.42
CA LYS A 139 -4.29 -9.23 0.42
C LYS A 139 -4.07 -9.74 1.84
N PRO A 140 -5.00 -10.50 2.42
CA PRO A 140 -4.76 -11.15 3.71
C PRO A 140 -3.60 -12.12 3.63
N GLN A 141 -2.79 -12.17 4.68
CA GLN A 141 -1.68 -13.11 4.83
C GLN A 141 -2.13 -14.60 4.83
N PHE A 142 -3.41 -14.86 5.09
CA PHE A 142 -4.04 -16.18 5.04
C PHE A 142 -4.79 -16.48 3.73
N LEU A 143 -4.80 -15.56 2.76
CA LEU A 143 -5.46 -15.75 1.47
C LEU A 143 -4.46 -16.14 0.39
N SER A 144 -4.85 -17.10 -0.44
CA SER A 144 -4.15 -17.42 -1.68
C SER A 144 -4.38 -16.32 -2.72
N PRO A 145 -3.43 -16.06 -3.64
CA PRO A 145 -3.56 -15.02 -4.66
C PRO A 145 -4.78 -15.22 -5.56
N GLY A 146 -5.15 -16.47 -5.88
CA GLY A 146 -6.32 -16.78 -6.71
C GLY A 146 -7.66 -16.38 -6.08
N GLN A 147 -7.74 -16.28 -4.75
CA GLN A 147 -8.97 -15.87 -4.04
C GLN A 147 -9.24 -14.37 -4.12
N MET A 148 -8.28 -13.56 -4.58
CA MET A 148 -8.46 -12.12 -4.74
C MET A 148 -9.53 -11.78 -5.79
N GLY A 149 -9.76 -12.67 -6.78
CA GLY A 149 -10.85 -12.52 -7.75
C GLY A 149 -12.22 -12.37 -7.09
N ASN A 150 -12.51 -13.16 -6.05
CA ASN A 150 -13.78 -13.07 -5.32
C ASN A 150 -14.00 -11.72 -4.62
N ILE A 151 -12.91 -11.06 -4.18
CA ILE A 151 -13.01 -9.74 -3.55
C ILE A 151 -13.27 -8.68 -4.62
N VAL A 152 -12.59 -8.78 -5.77
CA VAL A 152 -12.82 -7.90 -6.92
C VAL A 152 -14.25 -8.02 -7.42
N ASP A 153 -14.73 -9.25 -7.66
CA ASP A 153 -16.11 -9.49 -8.12
C ASP A 153 -17.13 -8.92 -7.13
N LYS A 154 -16.90 -9.03 -5.80
CA LYS A 154 -17.77 -8.43 -4.78
C LYS A 154 -17.84 -6.90 -4.88
N PHE A 155 -16.71 -6.23 -5.10
CA PHE A 155 -16.69 -4.78 -5.32
C PHE A 155 -17.40 -4.40 -6.63
N GLU A 156 -17.16 -5.15 -7.71
CA GLU A 156 -17.83 -4.95 -9.01
C GLU A 156 -19.36 -5.12 -8.90
N GLU A 157 -19.84 -6.15 -8.18
CA GLU A 157 -21.26 -6.38 -7.88
C GLU A 157 -21.90 -5.25 -7.07
N CYS A 158 -21.12 -4.58 -6.21
CA CYS A 158 -21.55 -3.40 -5.47
C CYS A 158 -21.38 -2.09 -6.26
N GLY A 159 -21.04 -2.16 -7.55
CA GLY A 159 -20.97 -1.01 -8.46
C GLY A 159 -19.65 -0.24 -8.45
N ASN A 160 -18.54 -0.82 -7.98
CA ASN A 160 -17.23 -0.18 -8.03
C ASN A 160 -16.15 -1.09 -8.62
N ASP A 161 -15.62 -0.71 -9.78
CA ASP A 161 -14.60 -1.44 -10.55
C ASP A 161 -13.19 -0.85 -10.40
N LYS A 162 -13.01 0.20 -9.60
CA LYS A 162 -11.74 0.93 -9.42
C LYS A 162 -10.85 0.27 -8.36
N ILE A 163 -10.46 -0.97 -8.61
CA ILE A 163 -9.81 -1.84 -7.61
C ILE A 163 -8.33 -2.02 -7.90
N ILE A 164 -7.50 -1.79 -6.89
CA ILE A 164 -6.07 -2.08 -6.83
C ILE A 164 -5.85 -3.21 -5.81
N LEU A 165 -4.99 -4.17 -6.14
CA LEU A 165 -4.65 -5.30 -5.27
C LEU A 165 -3.26 -5.10 -4.69
N CYS A 166 -3.11 -5.24 -3.37
CA CYS A 166 -1.85 -5.00 -2.67
C CYS A 166 -1.39 -6.25 -1.92
N ASP A 167 -0.32 -6.88 -2.42
CA ASP A 167 0.33 -8.00 -1.72
C ASP A 167 1.14 -7.48 -0.53
N ARG A 168 1.10 -8.21 0.59
CA ARG A 168 1.85 -7.92 1.82
C ARG A 168 2.52 -9.16 2.40
N GLY A 169 2.73 -10.20 1.59
CA GLY A 169 3.20 -11.51 2.03
C GLY A 169 2.09 -12.42 2.55
N SER A 170 2.47 -13.67 2.80
CA SER A 170 1.63 -14.76 3.29
C SER A 170 2.27 -15.42 4.51
N ASN A 171 1.47 -15.96 5.43
CA ASN A 171 1.98 -16.67 6.59
C ASN A 171 2.89 -17.83 6.19
N PHE A 172 4.06 -17.92 6.83
CA PHE A 172 5.00 -19.02 6.64
C PHE A 172 5.43 -19.58 8.00
N GLY A 173 4.70 -20.58 8.47
CA GLY A 173 4.79 -21.03 9.86
C GLY A 173 4.23 -19.98 10.83
N TYR A 174 4.66 -20.07 12.09
CA TYR A 174 4.29 -19.08 13.11
C TYR A 174 5.11 -17.81 12.96
N ASP A 175 4.46 -16.67 13.21
CA ASP A 175 5.13 -15.38 13.45
C ASP A 175 6.03 -14.83 12.33
N ASN A 176 5.90 -15.40 11.12
CA ASN A 176 6.73 -15.04 9.96
C ASN A 176 5.91 -14.95 8.67
N LEU A 177 6.47 -14.23 7.70
CA LEU A 177 5.90 -14.00 6.38
C LEU A 177 6.90 -14.32 5.27
N VAL A 178 6.36 -14.81 4.15
CA VAL A 178 7.05 -14.99 2.88
C VAL A 178 6.25 -14.34 1.76
N VAL A 179 6.94 -13.81 0.75
CA VAL A 179 6.32 -13.30 -0.48
C VAL A 179 6.55 -14.30 -1.59
N ASP A 180 5.46 -14.85 -2.12
CA ASP A 180 5.50 -15.66 -3.33
C ASP A 180 5.43 -14.73 -4.56
N MET A 181 6.57 -14.53 -5.22
CA MET A 181 6.67 -13.66 -6.40
C MET A 181 5.82 -14.15 -7.57
N LEU A 182 5.51 -15.45 -7.64
CA LEU A 182 4.61 -16.01 -8.66
C LEU A 182 3.15 -15.59 -8.43
N GLY A 183 2.80 -15.27 -7.17
CA GLY A 183 1.47 -14.84 -6.78
C GLY A 183 0.99 -13.57 -7.48
N PHE A 184 1.89 -12.68 -7.90
CA PHE A 184 1.53 -11.46 -8.64
C PHE A 184 0.84 -11.80 -9.97
N GLY A 185 1.39 -12.73 -10.75
CA GLY A 185 0.79 -13.17 -12.01
C GLY A 185 -0.58 -13.85 -11.81
N VAL A 186 -0.70 -14.64 -10.75
CA VAL A 186 -1.96 -15.29 -10.36
C VAL A 186 -3.03 -14.25 -10.00
N MET A 187 -2.70 -13.23 -9.21
CA MET A 187 -3.64 -12.15 -8.87
C MET A 187 -4.09 -11.36 -10.10
N LYS A 188 -3.16 -11.01 -11.00
CA LYS A 188 -3.50 -10.33 -12.27
C LYS A 188 -4.53 -11.15 -13.06
N LYS A 189 -4.29 -12.46 -13.20
CA LYS A 189 -5.20 -13.36 -13.92
C LYS A 189 -6.56 -13.49 -13.24
N ALA A 190 -6.59 -13.74 -11.93
CA ALA A 190 -7.83 -13.93 -11.17
C ALA A 190 -8.70 -12.66 -11.12
N SER A 191 -8.09 -11.49 -11.23
CA SER A 191 -8.76 -10.17 -11.18
C SER A 191 -8.99 -9.52 -12.54
N LYS A 192 -8.86 -10.30 -13.64
CA LYS A 192 -9.07 -9.84 -15.02
C LYS A 192 -8.20 -8.62 -15.36
N GLY A 193 -6.95 -8.61 -14.89
CA GLY A 193 -5.96 -7.57 -15.19
C GLY A 193 -5.97 -6.37 -14.25
N SER A 194 -6.57 -6.44 -13.06
CA SER A 194 -6.52 -5.33 -12.10
C SER A 194 -5.06 -4.97 -11.72
N PRO A 195 -4.76 -3.70 -11.40
CA PRO A 195 -3.41 -3.32 -10.98
C PRO A 195 -3.00 -4.02 -9.70
N VAL A 196 -1.79 -4.59 -9.71
CA VAL A 196 -1.19 -5.27 -8.56
C VAL A 196 -0.02 -4.45 -8.06
N ILE A 197 0.00 -4.13 -6.76
CA ILE A 197 1.07 -3.41 -6.08
C ILE A 197 1.67 -4.26 -4.97
N PHE A 198 2.89 -3.93 -4.56
CA PHE A 198 3.61 -4.67 -3.53
C PHE A 198 3.90 -3.81 -2.30
N ASP A 199 3.36 -4.18 -1.15
CA ASP A 199 3.71 -3.62 0.14
C ASP A 199 4.93 -4.31 0.71
N VAL A 200 6.09 -3.75 0.37
CA VAL A 200 7.37 -4.27 0.84
C VAL A 200 7.55 -4.08 2.34
N THR A 201 7.03 -2.99 2.91
CA THR A 201 7.17 -2.67 4.34
C THR A 201 6.52 -3.76 5.20
N HIS A 202 5.23 -4.03 4.99
CA HIS A 202 4.53 -4.98 5.84
C HIS A 202 4.89 -6.44 5.52
N SER A 203 5.37 -6.74 4.31
CA SER A 203 5.91 -8.06 3.96
C SER A 203 7.13 -8.45 4.79
N LEU A 204 7.88 -7.47 5.31
CA LEU A 204 9.04 -7.69 6.16
C LEU A 204 8.70 -7.91 7.62
N GLN A 205 7.44 -7.73 8.02
CA GLN A 205 7.03 -8.02 9.39
C GLN A 205 7.32 -9.49 9.74
N CYS A 206 7.78 -9.67 10.96
CA CYS A 206 7.93 -10.93 11.68
C CYS A 206 7.78 -10.59 13.16
N ARG A 207 7.67 -11.57 14.04
CA ARG A 207 7.62 -11.29 15.48
C ARG A 207 8.34 -12.35 16.30
N ASP A 208 8.78 -11.92 17.48
CA ASP A 208 9.09 -12.85 18.56
C ASP A 208 7.77 -13.43 19.09
N PRO A 209 7.63 -14.75 19.29
CA PRO A 209 6.42 -15.38 19.81
C PRO A 209 5.91 -14.80 21.13
N PHE A 210 6.79 -14.23 21.95
CA PHE A 210 6.44 -13.61 23.23
C PHE A 210 6.53 -12.07 23.20
N GLY A 211 6.76 -11.49 22.02
CA GLY A 211 6.88 -10.05 21.83
C GLY A 211 5.54 -9.31 21.94
N ALA A 212 5.54 -8.15 22.60
CA ALA A 212 4.35 -7.29 22.73
C ALA A 212 3.99 -6.48 21.47
N ALA A 213 4.86 -6.47 20.46
CA ALA A 213 4.70 -5.72 19.21
C ALA A 213 5.35 -6.48 18.03
N SER A 214 4.98 -6.11 16.79
CA SER A 214 5.63 -6.66 15.60
C SER A 214 7.11 -6.26 15.56
N GLY A 215 7.96 -7.23 15.22
CA GLY A 215 9.30 -6.97 14.70
C GLY A 215 9.25 -6.66 13.20
N GLY A 216 10.41 -6.71 12.56
CA GLY A 216 10.60 -6.37 11.15
C GLY A 216 12.03 -6.52 10.69
N ARG A 217 12.23 -6.49 9.37
CA ARG A 217 13.50 -6.75 8.68
C ARG A 217 13.86 -5.61 7.72
N ARG A 218 13.75 -4.35 8.18
CA ARG A 218 13.93 -3.17 7.32
C ARG A 218 15.26 -3.14 6.56
N GLU A 219 16.30 -3.78 7.08
CA GLU A 219 17.61 -3.90 6.44
C GLU A 219 17.55 -4.59 5.07
N GLN A 220 16.51 -5.41 4.82
CA GLN A 220 16.30 -6.12 3.56
C GLN A 220 15.25 -5.45 2.65
N VAL A 221 14.75 -4.27 3.02
CA VAL A 221 13.64 -3.61 2.29
C VAL A 221 13.98 -3.32 0.84
N THR A 222 15.20 -2.86 0.58
CA THR A 222 15.65 -2.57 -0.78
C THR A 222 15.71 -3.85 -1.61
N GLU A 223 16.24 -4.94 -1.06
CA GLU A 223 16.39 -6.21 -1.76
C GLU A 223 15.04 -6.82 -2.14
N LEU A 224 14.11 -6.83 -1.19
CA LEU A 224 12.77 -7.38 -1.40
C LEU A 224 11.95 -6.52 -2.37
N ALA A 225 12.06 -5.19 -2.29
CA ALA A 225 11.40 -4.28 -3.24
C ALA A 225 11.89 -4.48 -4.67
N ARG A 226 13.21 -4.64 -4.87
CA ARG A 226 13.78 -4.97 -6.18
C ARG A 226 13.19 -6.26 -6.75
N SER A 227 13.04 -7.29 -5.91
CA SER A 227 12.46 -8.56 -6.33
C SER A 227 11.01 -8.40 -6.84
N GLY A 228 10.17 -7.66 -6.11
CA GLY A 228 8.80 -7.40 -6.54
C GLY A 228 8.69 -6.60 -7.84
N LEU A 229 9.47 -5.52 -7.98
CA LEU A 229 9.46 -4.70 -9.21
C LEU A 229 10.05 -5.44 -10.41
N ALA A 230 10.99 -6.36 -10.19
CA ALA A 230 11.56 -7.18 -11.28
C ALA A 230 10.52 -8.10 -11.96
N ILE A 231 9.38 -8.37 -11.30
CA ILE A 231 8.26 -9.14 -11.87
C ILE A 231 7.38 -8.27 -12.81
N GLY A 232 7.54 -6.95 -12.76
CA GLY A 232 6.71 -6.00 -13.51
C GLY A 232 5.32 -5.85 -12.88
N ILE A 233 5.20 -4.98 -11.88
CA ILE A 233 3.96 -4.70 -11.15
C ILE A 233 3.54 -3.23 -11.32
N ALA A 234 2.31 -2.88 -10.94
CA ALA A 234 1.76 -1.54 -11.15
C ALA A 234 2.26 -0.49 -10.15
N GLY A 235 2.84 -0.92 -9.03
CA GLY A 235 3.25 0.00 -7.98
C GLY A 235 3.93 -0.66 -6.80
N LEU A 236 4.52 0.18 -5.97
CA LEU A 236 5.19 -0.18 -4.73
C LEU A 236 4.57 0.60 -3.59
N PHE A 237 4.24 -0.09 -2.51
CA PHE A 237 3.77 0.50 -1.26
C PHE A 237 4.92 0.48 -0.24
N LEU A 238 5.21 1.65 0.34
CA LEU A 238 6.38 1.84 1.20
C LEU A 238 6.08 2.82 2.33
N GLU A 239 6.47 2.47 3.55
CA GLU A 239 6.49 3.39 4.69
C GLU A 239 7.91 3.71 5.11
N ALA A 240 8.15 4.98 5.39
CA ALA A 240 9.40 5.49 5.91
C ALA A 240 9.17 6.33 7.17
N HIS A 241 10.25 6.54 7.93
CA HIS A 241 10.24 7.37 9.13
C HIS A 241 11.59 8.10 9.27
N PRO A 242 11.63 9.37 9.76
CA PRO A 242 12.89 10.08 10.01
C PRO A 242 13.81 9.33 10.98
N ASN A 243 13.22 8.65 11.97
CA ASN A 243 13.95 7.82 12.92
C ASN A 243 13.17 6.52 13.22
N PRO A 244 13.32 5.45 12.42
CA PRO A 244 12.49 4.24 12.54
C PRO A 244 12.50 3.59 13.93
N ASN A 245 13.59 3.72 14.69
CA ASN A 245 13.68 3.20 16.05
C ASN A 245 12.77 3.91 17.06
N GLN A 246 12.27 5.10 16.73
CA GLN A 246 11.36 5.90 17.56
C GLN A 246 9.93 5.94 17.00
N ALA A 247 9.64 5.26 15.88
CA ALA A 247 8.30 5.22 15.31
C ALA A 247 7.32 4.51 16.27
N LYS A 248 6.11 5.05 16.41
CA LYS A 248 5.09 4.53 17.35
C LYS A 248 4.41 3.24 16.88
N CYS A 249 4.58 2.88 15.61
CA CYS A 249 4.07 1.65 15.00
C CYS A 249 4.96 1.22 13.83
N ASP A 250 5.21 -0.09 13.72
CA ASP A 250 5.94 -0.74 12.61
C ASP A 250 7.34 -0.17 12.26
N GLY A 251 7.96 0.55 13.19
CA GLY A 251 9.34 1.05 13.08
C GLY A 251 10.38 0.00 12.64
N PRO A 252 10.32 -1.25 13.13
CA PRO A 252 11.23 -2.32 12.69
C PRO A 252 11.23 -2.62 11.18
N SER A 253 10.16 -2.30 10.46
CA SER A 253 10.04 -2.48 9.01
C SER A 253 10.11 -1.19 8.19
N ALA A 254 10.11 -0.02 8.85
CA ALA A 254 10.08 1.28 8.16
C ALA A 254 11.46 1.63 7.58
N LEU A 255 11.46 2.16 6.35
CA LEU A 255 12.67 2.67 5.71
C LEU A 255 13.15 3.95 6.44
N PRO A 256 14.46 4.12 6.71
CA PRO A 256 14.98 5.42 7.13
C PRO A 256 14.73 6.47 6.04
N LEU A 257 14.08 7.58 6.39
CA LEU A 257 13.65 8.58 5.41
C LEU A 257 14.82 9.18 4.59
N SER A 258 16.01 9.30 5.20
CA SER A 258 17.22 9.76 4.53
C SER A 258 17.71 8.83 3.40
N ALA A 259 17.31 7.56 3.40
CA ALA A 259 17.65 6.59 2.37
C ALA A 259 16.68 6.58 1.19
N LEU A 260 15.60 7.39 1.25
CA LEU A 260 14.49 7.33 0.28
C LEU A 260 14.93 7.60 -1.16
N GLU A 261 15.79 8.59 -1.41
CA GLU A 261 16.23 8.90 -2.77
C GLU A 261 17.01 7.74 -3.40
N GLY A 262 17.99 7.20 -2.66
CA GLY A 262 18.77 6.06 -3.13
C GLY A 262 17.92 4.81 -3.35
N PHE A 263 16.90 4.60 -2.51
CA PHE A 263 15.91 3.54 -2.68
C PHE A 263 15.10 3.73 -3.97
N VAL A 264 14.42 4.88 -4.13
CA VAL A 264 13.52 5.14 -5.27
C VAL A 264 14.30 5.15 -6.59
N SER A 265 15.54 5.64 -6.60
CA SER A 265 16.40 5.59 -7.79
C SER A 265 16.65 4.16 -8.27
N GLN A 266 16.91 3.20 -7.36
CA GLN A 266 17.06 1.79 -7.74
C GLN A 266 15.76 1.18 -8.24
N MET A 267 14.64 1.51 -7.58
CA MET A 267 13.32 1.01 -7.98
C MET A 267 12.96 1.45 -9.40
N LYS A 268 13.19 2.74 -9.70
CA LYS A 268 12.96 3.29 -11.04
C LYS A 268 13.82 2.61 -12.09
N ALA A 269 15.12 2.43 -11.84
CA ALA A 269 16.01 1.80 -12.81
C ALA A 269 15.60 0.36 -13.17
N ILE A 270 15.15 -0.42 -12.18
CA ILE A 270 14.68 -1.79 -12.42
C ILE A 270 13.34 -1.79 -13.16
N ASP A 271 12.39 -0.94 -12.73
CA ASP A 271 11.08 -0.86 -13.38
C ASP A 271 11.20 -0.41 -14.83
N ASP A 272 11.97 0.65 -15.11
CA ASP A 272 12.24 1.14 -16.47
C ASP A 272 12.78 0.02 -17.37
N LEU A 273 13.75 -0.76 -16.87
CA LEU A 273 14.34 -1.87 -17.61
C LEU A 273 13.31 -2.98 -17.87
N VAL A 274 12.62 -3.45 -16.84
CA VAL A 274 11.68 -4.58 -16.96
C VAL A 274 10.48 -4.22 -17.82
N LYS A 275 9.95 -3.00 -17.69
CA LYS A 275 8.83 -2.51 -18.49
C LYS A 275 9.22 -2.21 -19.94
N SER A 276 10.51 -2.18 -20.28
CA SER A 276 10.99 -2.07 -21.67
C SER A 276 11.01 -3.40 -22.42
N PHE A 277 10.96 -4.54 -21.71
CA PHE A 277 11.01 -5.85 -22.34
C PHE A 277 9.69 -6.17 -23.06
N PRO A 278 9.73 -6.77 -24.26
CA PRO A 278 8.53 -7.36 -24.85
C PRO A 278 8.03 -8.53 -23.99
N GLU A 279 6.72 -8.77 -23.99
CA GLU A 279 6.13 -9.93 -23.33
C GLU A 279 6.70 -11.22 -23.94
N LEU A 280 7.21 -12.12 -23.09
CA LEU A 280 7.74 -13.42 -23.47
C LEU A 280 6.90 -14.52 -22.81
N ASP A 281 6.25 -15.35 -23.62
CA ASP A 281 5.50 -16.51 -23.17
C ASP A 281 6.34 -17.79 -23.35
N THR A 282 6.59 -18.50 -22.25
CA THR A 282 7.37 -19.75 -22.22
C THR A 282 6.51 -20.97 -21.90
N SER A 283 5.19 -20.89 -22.10
CA SER A 283 4.25 -22.01 -21.87
C SER A 283 4.04 -22.93 -23.09
N ILE A 284 4.80 -22.69 -24.16
CA ILE A 284 4.85 -23.47 -25.41
C ILE A 284 5.55 -24.83 -25.26
#